data_AF-A0A3M0YR82-F1
#
_entry.id   AF-A0A3M0YR82-F1
#
_cell.length_a   1.000
_cell.length_b   1.000
_cell.length_c   1.000
_cell.angle_alpha   90.00
_cell.angle_beta   90.00
_cell.angle_gamma   90.00
#
_symmetry.space_group_name_H-M   'P 1'
#
loop_
_entity.id
_entity.type
_entity.pdbx_description
1 polymer ?
#
loop_
_entity_poly.entity_id
_entity_poly.type
_entity_poly.pdbx_seq_one_letter_code
_entity_poly.pdbx_strand_id
1 'polypeptide(L)'
;MTNGIGRLLYIMIIPLGKGQHFFVEDSLDRTMNENLKKLVELQENLIILHESEILHGSDGERQEEVNRLQERIQELRASIPADLLARFDRLHKVGVAVIHCRNGVCSGCFMKIPDGELLRLKKQKEIPQCPHCGAFMIIEEES
;
A
#
# COMPACT_ATOMS: atom_id res chain seq x y z
N MET A 1 12.79 -12.14 40.40
CA MET A 1 14.06 -11.72 41.02
C MET A 1 15.08 -12.81 40.69
N THR A 2 16.25 -12.59 40.07
CA THR A 2 16.96 -11.35 39.75
C THR A 2 17.62 -11.41 38.37
N ASN A 3 17.58 -10.28 37.65
CA ASN A 3 18.69 -9.62 36.95
C ASN A 3 20.01 -10.39 36.71
N GLY A 4 20.58 -10.23 35.51
CA GLY A 4 21.87 -9.52 35.48
C GLY A 4 22.87 -9.80 34.35
N ILE A 5 22.95 -8.88 33.38
CA ILE A 5 24.17 -8.25 32.84
C ILE A 5 25.53 -9.02 32.90
N GLY A 6 25.97 -9.55 31.74
CA GLY A 6 26.90 -8.80 30.87
C GLY A 6 28.40 -9.19 30.79
N ARG A 7 29.07 -8.63 29.76
CA ARG A 7 30.51 -8.72 29.35
C ARG A 7 30.95 -10.08 28.75
N LEU A 8 31.74 -10.15 27.67
CA LEU A 8 32.79 -9.26 27.13
C LEU A 8 32.39 -8.66 25.76
N LEU A 9 32.57 -7.38 25.45
CA LEU A 9 33.77 -6.54 25.48
C LEU A 9 34.78 -6.86 24.34
N TYR A 10 34.61 -6.22 23.19
CA TYR A 10 35.76 -5.80 22.38
C TYR A 10 35.53 -4.38 21.83
N ILE A 11 36.00 -3.39 22.61
CA ILE A 11 36.11 -2.01 22.16
C ILE A 11 37.43 -1.91 21.40
N MET A 12 37.37 -1.58 20.11
CA MET A 12 38.55 -1.11 19.37
C MET A 12 38.20 0.17 18.59
N ILE A 13 39.01 1.19 18.83
CA ILE A 13 38.93 2.56 18.27
C ILE A 13 40.36 3.11 18.38
N ILE A 14 40.89 3.91 17.46
CA ILE A 14 40.31 4.72 16.35
C ILE A 14 41.30 4.61 15.15
N PRO A 15 41.24 5.37 14.01
CA PRO A 15 40.23 6.31 13.46
C PRO A 15 40.01 6.22 11.91
N LEU A 16 39.26 7.21 11.39
CA LEU A 16 39.27 7.78 10.01
C LEU A 16 38.31 7.20 8.96
N GLY A 17 37.39 8.08 8.50
CA GLY A 17 36.92 8.05 7.10
C GLY A 17 35.41 7.87 6.87
N LYS A 18 34.64 8.95 7.00
CA LYS A 18 33.25 9.11 6.51
C LYS A 18 32.22 8.14 7.10
N GLY A 19 31.55 8.58 8.17
CA GLY A 19 30.45 7.84 8.76
C GLY A 19 29.21 7.81 7.88
N GLN A 20 28.74 6.59 7.57
CA GLN A 20 27.36 6.16 7.83
C GLN A 20 27.26 4.65 7.60
N HIS A 21 27.51 3.88 8.66
CA HIS A 21 27.21 2.45 8.67
C HIS A 21 25.69 2.28 8.68
N PHE A 22 25.12 2.20 7.48
CA PHE A 22 23.76 1.75 7.26
C PHE A 22 23.72 0.25 7.61
N PHE A 23 23.32 -0.05 8.84
CA PHE A 23 23.03 -1.42 9.27
C PHE A 23 21.79 -1.90 8.52
N VAL A 24 22.03 -2.61 7.43
CA VAL A 24 21.00 -3.27 6.63
C VAL A 24 20.56 -4.55 7.35
N GLU A 25 19.72 -4.39 8.37
CA GLU A 25 18.82 -5.46 8.80
C GLU A 25 17.63 -5.54 7.82
N ASP A 26 17.92 -5.82 6.54
CA ASP A 26 16.89 -6.17 5.54
C ASP A 26 16.33 -7.56 5.86
N SER A 27 15.37 -7.55 6.78
CA SER A 27 14.42 -8.64 7.03
C SER A 27 12.98 -8.19 6.73
N LEU A 28 12.83 -7.19 5.85
CA LEU A 28 11.55 -6.60 5.44
C LEU A 28 11.49 -6.32 3.93
N ASP A 29 11.89 -7.31 3.13
CA ASP A 29 11.38 -7.45 1.77
C ASP A 29 10.71 -8.82 1.59
N ARG A 30 9.78 -8.92 0.65
CA ARG A 30 8.78 -10.00 0.43
C ARG A 30 7.60 -9.98 1.41
N THR A 31 6.71 -9.02 1.20
CA THR A 31 5.42 -9.28 0.55
C THR A 31 4.67 -7.96 0.41
N MET A 32 4.23 -7.62 -0.81
CA MET A 32 3.25 -6.55 -1.06
C MET A 32 2.15 -6.63 0.01
N ASN A 33 2.06 -5.62 0.87
CA ASN A 33 1.25 -5.65 2.11
C ASN A 33 -0.12 -6.29 1.84
N GLU A 34 -0.49 -7.33 2.60
CA GLU A 34 -1.68 -8.14 2.28
C GLU A 34 -2.96 -7.29 2.24
N ASN A 35 -3.02 -6.24 3.06
CA ASN A 35 -4.12 -5.28 3.02
C ASN A 35 -4.04 -4.39 1.78
N LEU A 36 -2.85 -3.99 1.31
CA LEU A 36 -2.71 -3.28 0.02
C LEU A 36 -3.19 -4.16 -1.15
N LYS A 37 -2.86 -5.46 -1.18
CA LYS A 37 -3.40 -6.39 -2.18
C LYS A 37 -4.94 -6.42 -2.16
N LYS A 38 -5.53 -6.60 -0.97
CA LYS A 38 -7.00 -6.59 -0.80
C LYS A 38 -7.64 -5.26 -1.22
N LEU A 39 -6.97 -4.13 -1.00
CA LEU A 39 -7.45 -2.80 -1.41
C LEU A 39 -7.37 -2.59 -2.93
N VAL A 40 -6.36 -3.15 -3.61
CA VAL A 40 -6.30 -3.22 -5.08
C VAL A 40 -7.45 -4.07 -5.61
N GLU A 41 -7.59 -5.30 -5.12
CA GLU A 41 -8.63 -6.24 -5.54
C GLU A 41 -10.05 -5.66 -5.30
N LEU A 42 -10.26 -4.99 -4.16
CA LEU A 42 -11.52 -4.30 -3.85
C LEU A 42 -11.81 -3.17 -4.86
N GLN A 43 -10.80 -2.38 -5.23
CA GLN A 43 -10.94 -1.32 -6.22
C GLN A 43 -11.27 -1.87 -7.61
N GLU A 44 -10.58 -2.92 -8.03
CA GLU A 44 -10.82 -3.59 -9.32
C GLU A 44 -12.25 -4.14 -9.40
N ASN A 45 -12.70 -4.89 -8.39
CA ASN A 45 -14.08 -5.40 -8.34
C ASN A 45 -15.14 -4.28 -8.34
N LEU A 46 -14.88 -3.15 -7.67
CA LEU A 46 -15.80 -2.00 -7.67
C LEU A 46 -15.86 -1.31 -9.04
N ILE A 47 -14.74 -1.22 -9.77
CA ILE A 47 -14.70 -0.69 -11.14
C ILE A 47 -15.47 -1.63 -12.09
N ILE A 48 -15.22 -2.94 -12.03
CA ILE A 48 -15.89 -3.94 -12.85
C ILE A 48 -17.40 -3.95 -12.58
N LEU A 49 -17.82 -3.86 -11.31
CA LEU A 49 -19.23 -3.76 -10.94
C LEU A 49 -19.87 -2.49 -11.52
N HIS A 50 -19.20 -1.34 -11.44
CA HIS A 50 -19.73 -0.08 -11.97
C HIS A 50 -19.85 -0.09 -13.51
N GLU A 51 -18.84 -0.62 -14.20
CA GLU A 51 -18.91 -0.86 -15.65
C GLU A 51 -20.04 -1.85 -16.00
N SER A 52 -20.26 -2.85 -15.15
CA SER A 52 -21.35 -3.82 -15.29
C SER A 52 -22.74 -3.21 -15.13
N GLU A 53 -22.89 -2.14 -14.34
CA GLU A 53 -24.14 -1.37 -14.21
C GLU A 53 -24.39 -0.43 -15.40
N ILE A 54 -23.33 0.10 -16.03
CA ILE A 54 -23.43 1.03 -17.17
C ILE A 54 -23.83 0.33 -18.47
N LEU A 55 -23.28 -0.84 -18.75
CA LEU A 55 -23.58 -1.56 -20.00
C LEU A 55 -24.96 -2.23 -19.89
N HIS A 56 -25.97 -1.59 -20.48
CA HIS A 56 -27.37 -2.03 -20.44
C HIS A 56 -27.61 -3.33 -21.23
N GLY A 57 -27.77 -4.44 -20.52
CA GLY A 57 -28.27 -5.71 -21.04
C GLY A 57 -28.84 -6.55 -19.89
N SER A 58 -30.01 -7.16 -20.08
CA SER A 58 -30.78 -7.82 -19.00
C SER A 58 -30.88 -9.33 -19.18
N ASP A 59 -29.74 -9.98 -19.38
CA ASP A 59 -29.64 -11.43 -19.59
C ASP A 59 -29.14 -12.13 -18.31
N GLY A 60 -29.66 -13.32 -18.01
CA GLY A 60 -29.52 -13.96 -16.69
C GLY A 60 -28.08 -14.21 -16.24
N GLU A 61 -27.18 -14.54 -17.18
CA GLU A 61 -25.76 -14.78 -16.93
C GLU A 61 -25.07 -13.54 -16.33
N ARG A 62 -25.44 -12.34 -16.81
CA ARG A 62 -24.93 -11.06 -16.30
C ARG A 62 -25.35 -10.81 -14.85
N GLN A 63 -26.58 -11.17 -14.50
CA GLN A 63 -27.07 -11.00 -13.13
C GLN A 63 -26.35 -11.94 -12.16
N GLU A 64 -26.02 -13.16 -12.58
CA GLU A 64 -25.18 -14.06 -11.78
C GLU A 64 -23.76 -13.49 -11.56
N GLU A 65 -23.14 -12.94 -12.60
CA GLU A 65 -21.82 -12.31 -12.50
C GLU A 65 -21.83 -11.11 -11.54
N VAL A 66 -22.80 -10.21 -11.67
CA VAL A 66 -23.01 -9.07 -10.75
C VAL A 66 -23.17 -9.54 -9.30
N ASN A 67 -23.96 -10.60 -9.06
CA ASN A 67 -24.15 -11.14 -7.71
C ASN A 67 -22.81 -11.68 -7.13
N ARG A 68 -22.03 -12.42 -7.92
CA ARG A 68 -20.71 -12.95 -7.50
C ARG A 68 -19.72 -11.82 -7.19
N LEU A 69 -19.70 -10.75 -7.98
CA LEU A 69 -18.88 -9.56 -7.72
C LEU A 69 -19.29 -8.87 -6.40
N GLN A 70 -20.60 -8.73 -6.15
CA GLN A 70 -21.12 -8.14 -4.91
C GLN A 70 -20.79 -8.99 -3.67
N GLU A 71 -20.86 -10.32 -3.76
CA GLU A 71 -20.41 -11.24 -2.72
C GLU A 71 -18.91 -11.07 -2.45
N ARG A 72 -18.08 -11.07 -3.51
CA ARG A 72 -16.62 -10.90 -3.38
C ARG A 72 -16.23 -9.56 -2.74
N ILE A 73 -16.92 -8.47 -3.10
CA ILE A 73 -16.74 -7.15 -2.50
C ILE A 73 -17.07 -7.18 -1.00
N GLN A 74 -18.12 -7.88 -0.58
CA GLN A 74 -18.48 -8.03 0.84
C GLN A 74 -17.44 -8.83 1.62
N GLU A 75 -16.95 -9.94 1.08
CA GLU A 75 -15.84 -10.72 1.68
C GLU A 75 -14.59 -9.87 1.88
N LEU A 76 -14.17 -9.14 0.83
CA LEU A 76 -13.00 -8.27 0.87
C LEU A 76 -13.16 -7.21 1.95
N ARG A 77 -14.29 -6.49 1.96
CA ARG A 77 -14.63 -5.49 2.98
C ARG A 77 -14.60 -6.05 4.40
N ALA A 78 -15.12 -7.26 4.63
CA ALA A 78 -15.07 -7.91 5.94
C ALA A 78 -13.65 -8.34 6.36
N SER A 79 -12.76 -8.60 5.40
CA SER A 79 -11.38 -9.06 5.63
C SER A 79 -10.32 -7.96 5.76
N ILE A 80 -10.68 -6.70 5.48
CA ILE A 80 -9.79 -5.53 5.52
C ILE A 80 -9.97 -4.82 6.89
N PRO A 81 -8.88 -4.40 7.56
CA PRO A 81 -8.96 -3.60 8.78
C PRO A 81 -9.84 -2.34 8.63
N ALA A 82 -10.72 -2.10 9.60
CA ALA A 82 -11.78 -1.10 9.49
C ALA A 82 -11.27 0.34 9.31
N ASP A 83 -10.09 0.67 9.83
CA ASP A 83 -9.41 1.95 9.67
C ASP A 83 -8.89 2.16 8.23
N LEU A 84 -8.31 1.11 7.63
CA LEU A 84 -7.90 1.11 6.22
C LEU A 84 -9.12 1.19 5.29
N LEU A 85 -10.18 0.43 5.58
CA LEU A 85 -11.41 0.46 4.79
C LEU A 85 -12.11 1.83 4.86
N ALA A 86 -12.20 2.43 6.05
CA ALA A 86 -12.79 3.76 6.21
C ALA A 86 -11.98 4.87 5.50
N ARG A 87 -10.66 4.70 5.35
CA ARG A 87 -9.82 5.57 4.51
C ARG A 87 -10.04 5.32 3.02
N PHE A 88 -10.07 4.05 2.60
CA PHE A 88 -10.37 3.65 1.22
C PHE A 88 -11.72 4.22 0.76
N ASP A 89 -12.79 4.01 1.52
CA ASP A 89 -14.14 4.49 1.17
C ASP A 89 -14.23 6.02 1.09
N ARG A 90 -13.38 6.75 1.83
CA ARG A 90 -13.29 8.21 1.73
C ARG A 90 -12.60 8.66 0.45
N LEU A 91 -11.51 7.99 0.07
CA LEU A 91 -10.76 8.28 -1.15
C LEU A 91 -11.55 7.85 -2.40
N HIS A 92 -12.22 6.70 -2.34
CA HIS A 92 -12.97 6.15 -3.46
C HIS A 92 -14.16 7.03 -3.87
N LYS A 93 -14.81 7.68 -2.90
CA LYS A 93 -15.88 8.68 -3.15
C LYS A 93 -15.45 9.88 -3.98
N VAL A 94 -14.16 10.17 -4.07
CA VAL A 94 -13.60 11.27 -4.89
C VAL A 94 -12.81 10.77 -6.11
N GLY A 95 -12.68 9.45 -6.29
CA GLY A 95 -11.97 8.86 -7.43
C GLY A 95 -11.26 7.54 -7.10
N VAL A 96 -9.99 7.45 -7.44
CA VAL A 96 -9.17 6.24 -7.30
C VAL A 96 -8.47 6.25 -5.93
N ALA A 97 -8.66 5.21 -5.12
CA ALA A 97 -8.15 5.12 -3.75
C ALA A 97 -6.76 4.45 -3.66
N VAL A 98 -6.44 3.55 -4.58
CA VAL A 98 -5.13 2.91 -4.72
C VAL A 98 -4.53 3.26 -6.08
N ILE A 99 -3.36 3.89 -6.10
CA ILE A 99 -2.73 4.46 -7.29
C ILE A 99 -1.29 3.95 -7.46
N HIS A 100 -0.73 4.14 -8.66
CA HIS A 100 0.67 3.85 -8.94
C HIS A 100 1.51 5.12 -8.76
N CYS A 101 2.67 4.98 -8.12
CA CYS A 101 3.69 6.02 -8.06
C CYS A 101 4.85 5.63 -8.98
N ARG A 102 4.91 6.23 -10.17
CA ARG A 102 5.96 6.02 -11.18
C ARG A 102 6.87 7.22 -11.23
N ASN A 103 8.18 7.01 -11.21
CA ASN A 103 9.20 8.05 -11.36
C ASN A 103 9.03 9.21 -10.34
N GLY A 104 8.54 8.86 -9.14
CA GLY A 104 8.20 9.81 -8.08
C GLY A 104 6.96 10.67 -8.34
N VAL A 105 6.07 10.31 -9.27
CA VAL A 105 4.82 11.02 -9.56
C VAL A 105 3.61 10.16 -9.20
N CYS A 106 2.67 10.74 -8.44
CA CYS A 106 1.40 10.10 -8.08
C CYS A 106 0.43 10.07 -9.27
N SER A 107 -0.01 8.89 -9.73
CA SER A 107 -0.95 8.79 -10.86
C SER A 107 -2.38 9.28 -10.56
N GLY A 108 -2.71 9.59 -9.31
CA GLY A 108 -4.03 10.11 -8.91
C GLY A 108 -4.14 11.64 -8.92
N CYS A 109 -3.08 12.36 -8.51
CA CYS A 109 -3.09 13.83 -8.44
C CYS A 109 -1.98 14.50 -9.27
N PHE A 110 -1.17 13.71 -9.98
CA PHE A 110 -0.08 14.15 -10.88
C PHE A 110 1.03 15.01 -10.23
N MET A 111 1.01 15.14 -8.91
CA MET A 111 2.04 15.85 -8.15
C MET A 111 3.29 14.99 -7.98
N LYS A 112 4.47 15.61 -8.09
CA LYS A 112 5.74 14.98 -7.75
C LYS A 112 5.86 14.81 -6.23
N ILE A 113 6.31 13.63 -5.80
CA ILE A 113 6.71 13.32 -4.44
C ILE A 113 8.18 13.73 -4.28
N PRO A 114 8.55 14.54 -3.27
CA PRO A 114 9.95 14.90 -3.03
C PRO A 114 10.81 13.65 -2.80
N ASP A 115 12.02 13.60 -3.37
CA ASP A 115 12.83 12.37 -3.42
C ASP A 115 13.16 11.82 -2.01
N GLY A 116 13.38 12.70 -1.03
CA GLY A 116 13.59 12.32 0.38
C GLY A 116 12.33 11.75 1.06
N GLU A 117 11.14 12.22 0.67
CA GLU A 117 9.86 11.68 1.14
C GLU A 117 9.56 10.33 0.45
N LEU A 118 9.87 10.20 -0.85
CA LEU A 118 9.79 8.93 -1.56
C LEU A 118 10.70 7.86 -0.92
N LEU A 119 11.92 8.23 -0.54
CA LEU A 119 12.85 7.34 0.17
C LEU A 119 12.31 6.95 1.56
N ARG A 120 11.63 7.85 2.27
CA ARG A 120 10.96 7.56 3.55
C ARG A 120 9.80 6.59 3.35
N LEU A 121 8.97 6.82 2.33
CA LEU A 121 7.82 5.99 1.97
C LEU A 121 8.21 4.59 1.48
N LYS A 122 9.37 4.44 0.82
CA LYS A 122 9.93 3.11 0.47
C LYS A 122 10.43 2.32 1.69
N LYS A 123 10.89 2.98 2.75
CA LYS A 123 11.52 2.34 3.93
C LYS A 123 10.57 2.07 5.10
N GLN A 124 9.37 2.65 5.10
CA GLN A 124 8.40 2.44 6.18
C GLN A 124 7.67 1.09 6.03
N LYS A 125 7.19 0.54 7.15
CA LYS A 125 6.48 -0.75 7.18
C LYS A 125 4.99 -0.65 6.80
N GLU A 126 4.46 0.57 6.80
CA GLU A 126 3.05 0.89 6.54
C GLU A 126 2.78 1.09 5.05
N ILE A 127 1.53 0.93 4.63
CA ILE A 127 1.11 1.18 3.25
C ILE A 127 1.44 2.64 2.88
N PRO A 128 2.30 2.91 1.88
CA PRO A 128 2.65 4.26 1.51
C PRO A 128 1.45 5.01 0.96
N GLN A 129 1.35 6.28 1.30
CA GLN A 129 0.26 7.17 0.91
C GLN A 129 0.84 8.43 0.27
N CYS A 130 0.13 8.97 -0.72
CA CYS A 130 0.53 10.22 -1.35
C CYS A 130 0.43 11.36 -0.33
N PRO A 131 1.52 12.13 -0.06
CA PRO A 131 1.48 13.27 0.87
C PRO A 131 0.54 14.40 0.40
N HIS A 132 0.16 14.43 -0.87
CA HIS A 132 -0.69 15.48 -1.45
C HIS A 132 -2.19 15.13 -1.43
N CYS A 133 -2.57 13.90 -1.79
CA CYS A 133 -3.97 13.47 -1.91
C CYS A 133 -4.38 12.34 -0.96
N GLY A 134 -3.45 11.75 -0.21
CA GLY A 134 -3.72 10.66 0.74
C GLY A 134 -4.02 9.28 0.13
N ALA A 135 -4.07 9.16 -1.20
CA ALA A 135 -4.28 7.88 -1.89
C ALA A 135 -3.20 6.86 -1.51
N PHE A 136 -3.58 5.59 -1.34
CA PHE A 136 -2.63 4.50 -1.13
C PHE A 136 -1.80 4.28 -2.39
N MET A 137 -0.50 4.00 -2.24
CA MET A 137 0.42 3.96 -3.38
C MET A 137 1.05 2.57 -3.54
N ILE A 138 1.16 2.14 -4.79
CA ILE A 138 2.10 1.12 -5.23
C ILE A 138 3.30 1.89 -5.79
N ILE A 139 4.43 1.86 -5.08
CA ILE A 139 5.66 2.52 -5.56
C ILE A 139 6.36 1.54 -6.50
N GLU A 140 6.45 1.89 -7.78
CA GLU A 140 7.21 1.12 -8.75
C GLU A 140 8.70 1.50 -8.68
N GLU A 141 9.57 0.52 -8.86
CA GLU A 141 11.01 0.74 -8.97
C GLU A 141 11.42 0.67 -10.44
N GLU A 142 12.02 1.75 -10.95
CA GLU A 142 12.71 1.70 -12.25
C GLU A 142 13.91 0.75 -12.11
N SER A 143 13.93 -0.30 -12.94
CA SER A 143 15.01 -1.29 -13.06
C SER A 143 15.96 -0.94 -14.20
#